data_AF-A0A2M7H6L8-F1
#
_entry.id   AF-A0A2M7H6L8-F1
#
_cell.length_a   1.000
_cell.length_b   1.000
_cell.length_c   1.000
_cell.angle_alpha   90.00
_cell.angle_beta   90.00
_cell.angle_gamma   90.00
#
_symmetry.space_group_name_H-M   'P 1'
#
loop_
_entity.id
_entity.type
_entity.pdbx_description
1 polymer ?
#
loop_
_entity_poly.entity_id
_entity_poly.type
_entity_poly.pdbx_seq_one_letter_code
_entity_poly.pdbx_strand_id
1 'polypeptide(L)'
;EEGMKLAEKINQSCYQIAKSECDNGATFEALEDEELLEEVIDWERCLLLGFATVKVASKVSEFYTEASRKRYEFMTKKIAETLKDNEAGLLFIREEHRLQFSKDIEVFSIFPPALDELHRWLRDEASKKEETKEKEGKEEKPKETEERK
;
A
#
# COMPACT_ATOMS: atom_id res chain seq x y z
N GLU A 1 18.60 1.69 -19.42
CA GLU A 1 19.18 2.88 -18.73
C GLU A 1 18.15 3.91 -18.26
N GLU A 2 17.09 4.22 -19.03
CA GLU A 2 16.11 5.25 -18.63
C GLU A 2 15.35 4.91 -17.33
N GLY A 3 14.93 3.65 -17.14
CA GLY A 3 14.24 3.22 -15.92
C GLY A 3 15.07 3.36 -14.65
N MET A 4 16.38 3.10 -14.71
CA MET A 4 17.28 3.25 -13.57
C MET A 4 17.49 4.72 -13.20
N LYS A 5 17.52 5.63 -14.18
CA LYS A 5 17.54 7.09 -13.93
C LYS A 5 16.23 7.59 -13.30
N LEU A 6 15.10 6.98 -13.66
CA LEU A 6 13.81 7.31 -13.04
C LEU A 6 13.78 6.84 -11.58
N ALA A 7 14.27 5.62 -11.31
CA ALA A 7 14.38 5.09 -9.95
C ALA A 7 15.22 6.00 -9.03
N GLU A 8 16.33 6.55 -9.54
CA GLU A 8 17.17 7.52 -8.81
C GLU A 8 16.38 8.75 -8.34
N LYS A 9 15.52 9.29 -9.21
CA LYS A 9 14.69 10.47 -8.90
C LYS A 9 13.59 10.18 -7.88
N ILE A 10 13.09 8.94 -7.84
CA ILE A 10 11.99 8.54 -6.95
C ILE A 10 12.52 8.21 -5.55
N ASN A 11 13.58 7.40 -5.47
CA ASN A 11 14.16 6.98 -4.21
C ASN A 11 15.65 6.65 -4.36
N GLN A 12 16.51 7.53 -3.82
CA GLN A 12 17.96 7.37 -3.89
C GLN A 12 18.43 6.08 -3.23
N SER A 13 17.87 5.69 -2.08
CA SER A 13 18.30 4.50 -1.34
C SER A 13 18.00 3.22 -2.10
N CYS A 14 16.78 3.05 -2.62
CA CYS A 14 16.42 1.91 -3.45
C CYS A 14 17.25 1.85 -4.74
N TYR A 15 17.51 3.01 -5.35
CA TYR A 15 18.37 3.10 -6.53
C TYR A 15 19.79 2.59 -6.26
N GLN A 16 20.42 2.97 -5.15
CA GLN A 16 21.78 2.50 -4.83
C GLN A 16 21.83 0.97 -4.68
N ILE A 17 20.82 0.37 -4.04
CA ILE A 17 20.72 -1.09 -3.90
C ILE A 17 20.54 -1.74 -5.27
N ALA A 18 19.53 -1.30 -6.04
CA ALA A 18 19.25 -1.85 -7.37
C ALA A 18 20.45 -1.72 -8.32
N LYS A 19 21.15 -0.58 -8.29
CA LYS A 19 22.36 -0.36 -9.08
C LYS A 19 23.47 -1.32 -8.67
N SER A 20 23.72 -1.50 -7.37
CA SER A 20 24.73 -2.43 -6.88
C SER A 20 24.46 -3.86 -7.35
N GLU A 21 23.21 -4.32 -7.27
CA GLU A 21 22.83 -5.65 -7.77
C GLU A 21 23.04 -5.77 -9.28
N CYS A 22 22.67 -4.74 -10.05
CA CYS A 22 22.88 -4.72 -11.50
C CYS A 22 24.37 -4.69 -11.89
N ASP A 23 25.19 -3.93 -11.17
CA ASP A 23 26.64 -3.90 -11.35
C ASP A 23 27.27 -5.28 -11.06
N ASN A 24 26.63 -6.10 -10.23
CA ASN A 24 27.00 -7.48 -9.94
C ASN A 24 26.39 -8.52 -10.91
N GLY A 25 25.71 -8.08 -11.97
CA GLY A 25 25.19 -8.93 -13.03
C GLY A 25 23.68 -9.22 -12.98
N ALA A 26 22.93 -8.58 -12.07
CA ALA A 26 21.47 -8.67 -12.07
C ALA A 26 20.86 -7.87 -13.24
N THR A 27 19.71 -8.32 -13.74
CA THR A 27 18.96 -7.61 -14.79
C THR A 27 17.91 -6.71 -14.16
N PHE A 28 17.84 -5.46 -14.62
CA PHE A 28 16.79 -4.53 -14.22
C PHE A 28 15.57 -4.68 -15.12
N GLU A 29 14.48 -5.24 -14.57
CA GLU A 29 13.25 -5.54 -15.30
C GLU A 29 12.15 -4.51 -15.06
N ALA A 30 11.42 -4.18 -16.13
CA ALA A 30 10.24 -3.32 -16.06
C ALA A 30 9.03 -4.14 -15.58
N LEU A 31 8.62 -3.91 -14.34
CA LEU A 31 7.54 -4.67 -13.70
C LEU A 31 6.15 -4.05 -13.93
N GLU A 32 6.08 -2.74 -14.12
CA GLU A 32 4.84 -1.98 -14.28
C GLU A 32 4.47 -1.81 -15.75
N ASP A 33 3.17 -1.73 -16.00
CA ASP A 33 2.62 -1.19 -17.24
C ASP A 33 2.23 0.27 -16.98
N GLU A 34 2.66 1.18 -17.85
CA GLU A 34 2.48 2.62 -17.67
C GLU A 34 0.99 3.00 -17.64
N GLU A 35 0.18 2.49 -18.58
CA GLU A 35 -1.25 2.79 -18.65
C GLU A 35 -2.00 2.28 -17.42
N LEU A 36 -1.73 1.04 -16.99
CA LEU A 36 -2.34 0.47 -15.78
C LEU A 36 -1.92 1.23 -14.52
N LEU A 37 -0.66 1.66 -14.43
CA LEU A 37 -0.16 2.42 -13.29
C LEU A 37 -0.81 3.79 -13.21
N GLU A 38 -0.88 4.52 -14.34
CA GLU A 38 -1.50 5.84 -14.43
C GLU A 38 -2.99 5.78 -14.10
N GLU A 39 -3.72 4.80 -14.63
CA GLU A 39 -5.15 4.60 -14.33
C GLU A 39 -5.37 4.41 -12.81
N VAL A 40 -4.56 3.57 -12.17
CA VAL A 40 -4.64 3.34 -10.72
C VAL A 40 -4.35 4.63 -9.95
N ILE A 41 -3.33 5.39 -10.35
CA ILE A 41 -2.96 6.66 -9.70
C ILE A 41 -4.09 7.68 -9.82
N ASP A 42 -4.74 7.80 -10.98
CA ASP A 42 -5.82 8.76 -11.19
C ASP A 42 -7.07 8.39 -10.40
N TRP A 43 -7.41 7.11 -10.31
CA TRP A 43 -8.48 6.66 -9.42
C TRP A 43 -8.14 6.88 -7.93
N GLU A 44 -6.90 6.62 -7.52
CA GLU A 44 -6.41 6.86 -6.16
C GLU A 44 -6.52 8.36 -5.80
N ARG A 45 -6.11 9.26 -6.71
CA ARG A 45 -6.27 10.71 -6.56
C ARG A 45 -7.72 11.11 -6.38
N CYS A 46 -8.65 10.51 -7.14
CA CYS A 46 -10.07 10.79 -7.01
C CYS A 46 -10.58 10.39 -5.62
N LEU A 47 -10.15 9.24 -5.08
CA LEU A 47 -10.49 8.82 -3.72
C LEU A 47 -9.99 9.82 -2.67
N LEU A 48 -8.77 10.32 -2.83
CA LEU A 48 -8.15 11.27 -1.89
C LEU A 48 -8.83 12.65 -1.87
N LEU A 49 -9.46 13.08 -2.98
CA LEU A 49 -10.22 14.33 -3.02
C LEU A 49 -11.50 14.29 -2.15
N GLY A 50 -12.02 13.08 -1.90
CA GLY A 50 -13.26 12.87 -1.15
C GLY A 50 -14.52 13.19 -1.96
N PHE A 51 -15.65 12.64 -1.49
CA PHE A 51 -16.93 12.77 -2.19
C PHE A 51 -18.05 13.16 -1.23
N ALA A 52 -18.98 14.00 -1.70
CA ALA A 52 -20.16 14.37 -0.92
C ALA A 52 -21.20 13.24 -0.82
N THR A 53 -21.18 12.28 -1.74
CA THR A 53 -22.16 11.19 -1.79
C THR A 53 -21.49 9.83 -1.80
N VAL A 54 -22.04 8.90 -1.02
CA VAL A 54 -21.59 7.50 -0.97
C VAL A 54 -21.72 6.84 -2.35
N LYS A 55 -22.79 7.16 -3.11
CA LYS A 55 -23.03 6.58 -4.44
C LYS A 55 -21.87 6.82 -5.42
N VAL A 56 -21.32 8.03 -5.44
CA VAL A 56 -20.16 8.35 -6.30
C VAL A 56 -18.91 7.70 -5.72
N ALA A 57 -18.70 7.78 -4.40
CA ALA A 57 -17.57 7.14 -3.74
C ALA A 57 -17.48 5.62 -4.04
N SER A 58 -18.61 4.91 -3.99
CA SER A 58 -18.67 3.48 -4.30
C SER A 58 -18.26 3.19 -5.74
N LYS A 59 -18.72 3.99 -6.72
CA LYS A 59 -18.34 3.80 -8.12
C LYS A 59 -16.85 4.01 -8.36
N VAL A 60 -16.29 5.10 -7.81
CA VAL A 60 -14.85 5.38 -7.95
C VAL A 60 -14.03 4.28 -7.26
N SER A 61 -14.47 3.81 -6.08
CA SER A 61 -13.83 2.70 -5.38
C SER A 61 -13.86 1.40 -6.16
N GLU A 62 -14.94 1.11 -6.90
CA GLU A 62 -15.06 -0.05 -7.78
C GLU A 62 -14.04 0.03 -8.93
N PHE A 63 -13.97 1.17 -9.62
CA PHE A 63 -12.99 1.39 -10.69
C PHE A 63 -11.55 1.31 -10.18
N TYR A 64 -11.25 1.94 -9.05
CA TYR A 64 -9.94 1.83 -8.39
C TYR A 64 -9.57 0.38 -8.10
N THR A 65 -10.52 -0.39 -7.55
CA THR A 65 -10.28 -1.80 -7.19
C THR A 65 -10.05 -2.64 -8.44
N GLU A 66 -10.82 -2.41 -9.50
CA GLU A 66 -10.67 -3.13 -10.76
C GLU A 66 -9.33 -2.82 -11.44
N ALA A 67 -8.96 -1.54 -11.55
CA ALA A 67 -7.68 -1.11 -12.13
C ALA A 67 -6.51 -1.66 -11.31
N SER A 68 -6.58 -1.59 -9.98
CA SER A 68 -5.56 -2.14 -9.08
C SER A 68 -5.41 -3.65 -9.27
N ARG A 69 -6.52 -4.39 -9.41
CA ARG A 69 -6.49 -5.83 -9.69
C ARG A 69 -5.77 -6.11 -11.02
N LYS A 70 -6.13 -5.39 -12.10
CA LYS A 70 -5.47 -5.56 -13.41
C LYS A 70 -3.97 -5.29 -13.35
N ARG A 71 -3.55 -4.23 -12.67
CA ARG A 71 -2.14 -3.90 -12.44
C ARG A 71 -1.40 -5.04 -11.73
N TYR A 72 -1.94 -5.55 -10.62
CA TYR A 72 -1.28 -6.64 -9.88
C TYR A 72 -1.27 -7.98 -10.64
N GLU A 73 -2.30 -8.26 -11.44
CA GLU A 73 -2.32 -9.43 -12.33
C GLU A 73 -1.24 -9.33 -13.41
N PHE A 74 -1.07 -8.14 -14.01
CA PHE A 74 0.00 -7.88 -14.96
C PHE A 74 1.38 -8.05 -14.32
N MET A 75 1.63 -7.41 -13.17
CA MET A 75 2.88 -7.53 -12.43
C MET A 75 3.20 -8.98 -12.05
N THR A 76 2.20 -9.73 -11.56
CA THR A 76 2.33 -11.16 -11.24
C THR A 76 2.77 -11.96 -12.46
N LYS A 77 2.12 -11.74 -13.60
CA LYS A 77 2.49 -12.38 -14.87
C LYS A 77 3.92 -12.00 -15.27
N LYS A 78 4.30 -10.73 -15.15
CA LYS A 78 5.65 -10.27 -15.45
C LYS A 78 6.71 -10.95 -14.60
N ILE A 79 6.49 -11.04 -13.29
CA ILE A 79 7.41 -11.75 -12.38
C ILE A 79 7.61 -13.20 -12.83
N ALA A 80 6.52 -13.91 -13.14
CA ALA A 80 6.59 -15.30 -13.60
C ALA A 80 7.28 -15.45 -14.97
N GLU A 81 7.21 -14.44 -15.84
CA GLU A 81 7.89 -14.44 -17.15
C GLU A 81 9.38 -14.10 -17.04
N THR A 82 9.76 -13.21 -16.10
CA THR A 82 11.12 -12.69 -15.99
C THR A 82 11.99 -13.49 -15.03
N LEU A 83 11.43 -14.05 -13.97
CA LEU A 83 12.15 -14.84 -12.98
C LEU A 83 12.20 -16.30 -13.42
N LYS A 84 13.35 -16.77 -13.89
CA LYS A 84 13.50 -18.15 -14.39
C LYS A 84 13.82 -19.15 -13.28
N ASP A 85 13.82 -20.42 -13.64
CA ASP A 85 14.20 -21.52 -12.75
C ASP A 85 15.59 -21.28 -12.13
N ASN A 86 15.68 -21.40 -10.81
CA ASN A 86 16.89 -21.18 -10.00
C ASN A 86 17.44 -19.74 -10.02
N GLU A 87 16.62 -18.74 -10.35
CA GLU A 87 16.96 -17.32 -10.19
C GLU A 87 16.35 -16.73 -8.91
N ALA A 88 16.93 -15.63 -8.43
CA ALA A 88 16.41 -14.84 -7.32
C ALA A 88 16.11 -13.41 -7.81
N GLY A 89 15.02 -12.84 -7.32
CA GLY A 89 14.60 -11.48 -7.64
C GLY A 89 14.53 -10.60 -6.40
N LEU A 90 14.86 -9.31 -6.56
CA LEU A 90 14.65 -8.29 -5.55
C LEU A 90 13.49 -7.39 -5.97
N LEU A 91 12.49 -7.26 -5.11
CA LEU A 91 11.29 -6.47 -5.37
C LEU A 91 11.12 -5.37 -4.33
N PHE A 92 11.04 -4.13 -4.78
CA PHE A 92 10.64 -2.99 -3.96
C PHE A 92 9.16 -2.70 -4.18
N ILE A 93 8.35 -2.85 -3.13
CA ILE A 93 6.90 -2.68 -3.23
C ILE A 93 6.32 -2.10 -1.93
N ARG A 94 5.16 -1.44 -2.03
CA ARG A 94 4.41 -0.96 -0.86
C ARG A 94 3.91 -2.14 -0.01
N GLU A 95 3.79 -1.92 1.29
CA GLU A 95 3.33 -2.92 2.28
C GLU A 95 2.01 -3.59 1.85
N GLU A 96 1.01 -2.79 1.50
CA GLU A 96 -0.35 -3.27 1.20
C GLU A 96 -0.50 -3.66 -0.27
N HIS A 97 0.41 -4.50 -0.78
CA HIS A 97 0.31 -5.02 -2.14
C HIS A 97 -0.61 -6.23 -2.23
N ARG A 98 -1.23 -6.43 -3.40
CA ARG A 98 -2.09 -7.60 -3.68
C ARG A 98 -1.46 -8.60 -4.65
N LEU A 99 -0.16 -8.51 -4.89
CA LEU A 99 0.56 -9.51 -5.69
C LEU A 99 0.34 -10.92 -5.13
N GLN A 100 0.11 -11.87 -6.04
CA GLN A 100 -0.02 -13.28 -5.72
C GLN A 100 1.10 -14.01 -6.45
N PHE A 101 2.14 -14.39 -5.73
CA PHE A 101 3.26 -15.12 -6.33
C PHE A 101 2.86 -16.56 -6.66
N SER A 102 3.48 -17.12 -7.70
CA SER A 102 3.27 -18.53 -8.05
C SER A 102 3.85 -19.44 -6.95
N LYS A 103 3.34 -20.67 -6.85
CA LYS A 103 3.67 -21.61 -5.75
C LYS A 103 5.13 -22.08 -5.76
N ASP A 104 5.79 -21.97 -6.89
CA ASP A 104 7.18 -22.28 -7.15
C ASP A 104 8.14 -21.15 -6.72
N ILE A 105 7.63 -19.98 -6.34
CA ILE A 105 8.43 -18.84 -5.87
C ILE A 105 8.41 -18.80 -4.35
N GLU A 106 9.59 -18.90 -3.73
CA GLU A 106 9.77 -18.65 -2.31
C GLU A 106 9.90 -17.15 -2.05
N VAL A 107 9.07 -16.60 -1.15
CA VAL A 107 8.98 -15.16 -0.90
C VAL A 107 9.48 -14.84 0.51
N PHE A 108 10.51 -14.00 0.58
CA PHE A 108 11.02 -13.43 1.83
C PHE A 108 10.68 -11.93 1.89
N SER A 109 9.74 -11.58 2.76
CA SER A 109 9.38 -10.17 2.98
C SER A 109 10.26 -9.56 4.06
N ILE A 110 10.96 -8.48 3.72
CA ILE A 110 11.83 -7.74 4.64
C ILE A 110 11.16 -6.40 4.94
N PHE A 111 10.82 -6.19 6.22
CA PHE A 111 10.26 -4.94 6.71
C PHE A 111 11.24 -4.26 7.66
N PRO A 112 11.38 -2.92 7.59
CA PRO A 112 12.24 -2.21 8.53
C PRO A 112 11.61 -2.21 9.92
N PRO A 113 12.39 -2.39 11.02
CA PRO A 113 11.86 -2.42 12.38
C PRO A 113 11.15 -1.11 12.79
N ALA A 114 11.51 0.02 12.17
CA ALA A 114 10.83 1.29 12.38
C ALA A 114 9.35 1.26 11.91
N LEU A 115 8.98 0.36 10.99
CA LEU A 115 7.60 0.21 10.54
C LEU A 115 6.70 -0.33 11.67
N ASP A 116 7.21 -1.28 12.45
CA ASP A 116 6.50 -1.82 13.62
C ASP A 116 6.25 -0.74 14.67
N GLU A 117 7.21 0.16 14.87
CA GLU A 117 7.06 1.31 15.78
C GLU A 117 5.96 2.26 15.30
N LEU A 118 5.90 2.54 14.00
CA LEU A 118 4.85 3.37 13.40
C LEU A 118 3.46 2.74 13.56
N HIS A 119 3.32 1.45 13.26
CA HIS A 119 2.05 0.75 13.46
C HIS A 119 1.62 0.73 14.92
N ARG A 120 2.57 0.55 15.85
CA ARG A 120 2.27 0.61 17.30
C ARG A 120 1.75 1.99 17.67
N TRP A 121 2.43 3.04 17.22
CA TRP A 121 2.01 4.42 17.48
C TRP A 121 0.62 4.72 16.91
N LEU A 122 0.32 4.28 15.68
CA LEU A 122 -1.00 4.44 15.06
C LEU A 122 -2.12 3.76 15.87
N ARG A 123 -1.87 2.54 16.37
CA ARG A 123 -2.82 1.82 17.23
C ARG A 123 -3.05 2.55 18.54
N ASP A 124 -1.98 2.97 19.21
CA ASP A 124 -2.06 3.68 20.50
C ASP A 124 -2.85 5.00 20.36
N GLU A 125 -2.68 5.70 19.23
CA GLU A 125 -3.39 6.95 18.94
C GLU A 125 -4.88 6.72 18.66
N ALA A 126 -5.23 5.63 17.96
CA ALA A 126 -6.62 5.25 17.74
C ALA A 126 -7.33 4.93 19.06
N SER A 127 -6.69 4.13 19.93
CA SER A 127 -7.25 3.76 21.24
C SER A 127 -7.49 4.99 22.15
N LYS A 128 -6.58 5.97 22.15
CA LYS A 128 -6.77 7.22 22.91
C LYS A 128 -8.00 8.00 22.46
N LYS A 129 -8.26 8.06 21.15
CA LYS A 129 -9.44 8.75 20.61
C LYS A 129 -10.75 8.06 20.99
N GLU A 130 -10.75 6.72 21.10
CA GLU A 130 -11.92 5.96 21.55
C GLU A 130 -12.18 6.17 23.05
N GLU A 131 -11.14 6.13 23.89
CA GLU A 131 -11.27 6.40 25.33
C GLU A 131 -11.78 7.81 25.62
N THR A 132 -11.40 8.80 24.81
CA THR A 132 -11.84 10.19 24.97
C THR A 132 -13.33 10.33 24.62
N LYS A 133 -13.78 9.68 23.54
CA LYS A 133 -15.20 9.63 23.15
C LYS A 133 -16.08 8.87 24.16
N GLU A 134 -15.58 7.79 24.76
CA GLU A 134 -16.32 7.07 25.81
C GLU A 134 -16.44 7.87 27.12
N LYS A 135 -15.45 8.71 27.43
CA LYS A 135 -15.50 9.60 28.61
C LYS A 135 -16.49 10.75 28.40
N GLU A 136 -16.49 11.39 27.23
CA GLU A 136 -17.47 12.44 26.89
C GLU A 136 -18.92 11.90 26.84
N GLY A 137 -19.13 10.69 26.30
CA GLY A 137 -20.47 10.06 26.27
C GLY A 137 -21.01 9.59 27.64
N LYS A 138 -20.16 9.51 28.68
CA LYS A 138 -20.58 9.15 30.05
C LYS A 138 -20.95 10.37 30.90
N GLU A 139 -20.49 11.58 30.57
CA GLU A 139 -20.82 12.81 31.30
C GLU A 139 -22.20 13.41 30.91
N GLU A 140 -22.79 13.03 29.76
CA GLU A 140 -24.08 13.56 29.29
C GLU A 140 -25.34 12.84 29.80
N LYS A 141 -25.26 11.80 30.64
CA LYS A 141 -26.48 11.21 31.25
C LYS A 141 -27.04 12.14 32.34
N PRO A 142 -28.26 12.70 32.22
CA PRO A 142 -28.82 13.55 33.26
C PRO A 142 -29.09 12.71 34.51
N LYS A 143 -28.66 13.22 35.67
CA LYS A 143 -29.16 12.75 36.98
C LYS A 143 -30.67 12.97 37.01
N GLU A 144 -31.43 11.88 36.92
CA GLU A 144 -32.86 11.89 37.20
C GLU A 144 -33.03 12.28 38.67
N THR A 145 -33.49 13.51 38.89
CA THR A 145 -33.69 14.06 40.23
C THR A 145 -34.90 13.39 40.85
N GLU A 146 -34.63 12.62 41.90
CA GLU A 146 -35.59 12.11 42.86
C GLU A 146 -36.32 13.29 43.54
N GLU A 147 -37.48 13.70 43.03
CA GLU A 147 -38.39 14.59 43.77
C GLU A 147 -39.50 13.78 44.45
N ARG A 148 -39.30 13.59 45.75
CA ARG A 148 -40.37 13.36 46.73
C ARG A 148 -41.31 14.58 46.76
N LYS A 149 -42.59 14.38 46.43
CA LYS A 149 -43.74 14.66 47.32
C LYS A 149 -45.07 14.36 46.66
#